data_AF-A0A8C0TDM0-F1
#
_entry.id   AF-A0A8C0TDM0-F1
#
_cell.length_a   1.000
_cell.length_b   1.000
_cell.length_c   1.000
_cell.angle_alpha   90.00
_cell.angle_beta   90.00
_cell.angle_gamma   90.00
#
_symmetry.space_group_name_H-M   'P 1'
#
loop_
_entity.id
_entity.type
_entity.pdbx_description
1 polymer ?
#
loop_
_entity_poly.entity_id
_entity_poly.type
_entity_poly.pdbx_seq_one_letter_code
_entity_poly.pdbx_strand_id
1 'polypeptide(L)'
;MQPESRQALLHVAVASCLCTATVYAGVFDGIFIQVGYEHYAEAPVASLPAFLAMPFNSLINVAYVLLGMYWLRRRARAPGRAMEVWRARYLKDVFASMALVYGPVQWLRIATQLHHAAVLDQWLTLPIFAWPVAWCLSLDRGWEPWLLLAIECLSLGSYGLALLHPYGFEVALGAHIIAVVGQALRTHRRYGSATSGTSLALGTLSCLGFVVLKLCDHRLARWYPFQRLTGHFWSKVCDVLQFHFAFLFLTNLNTGQRLPPEGKVH
;
A
#
# COMPACT_ATOMS: atom_id res chain seq x y z
N MET A 1 16.70 2.25 17.39
CA MET A 1 16.33 1.72 16.06
C MET A 1 17.56 1.17 15.38
N GLN A 2 17.44 0.09 14.61
CA GLN A 2 18.57 -0.41 13.82
C GLN A 2 18.85 0.54 12.63
N PRO A 3 20.10 0.65 12.17
CA PRO A 3 20.47 1.60 11.11
C PRO A 3 19.69 1.40 9.81
N GLU A 4 19.27 0.17 9.49
CA GLU A 4 18.51 -0.11 8.27
C GLU A 4 17.10 0.49 8.31
N SER A 5 16.41 0.36 9.45
CA SER A 5 15.09 0.94 9.64
C SER A 5 15.14 2.47 9.53
N ARG A 6 16.26 3.09 9.93
CA ARG A 6 16.47 4.53 9.75
C ARG A 6 16.61 4.92 8.28
N GLN A 7 17.34 4.14 7.48
CA GLN A 7 17.48 4.38 6.05
C GLN A 7 16.16 4.21 5.31
N ALA A 8 15.40 3.16 5.62
CA ALA A 8 14.08 2.93 5.04
C ALA A 8 13.08 4.05 5.40
N LEU A 9 13.07 4.51 6.65
CA LEU A 9 12.23 5.64 7.07
C LEU A 9 12.65 6.94 6.39
N LEU A 10 13.96 7.20 6.27
CA LEU A 10 14.46 8.38 5.56
C LEU A 10 14.04 8.35 4.10
N HIS A 11 14.11 7.18 3.45
CA HIS A 11 13.67 7.01 2.07
C HIS A 11 12.20 7.43 1.89
N VAL A 12 11.29 6.86 2.68
CA VAL A 12 9.87 7.21 2.61
C VAL A 12 9.62 8.66 3.01
N ALA A 13 10.34 9.18 4.01
CA ALA A 13 10.21 10.57 4.42
C ALA A 13 10.61 11.55 3.30
N VAL A 14 11.74 11.31 2.63
CA VAL A 14 12.20 12.14 1.50
C VAL A 14 11.19 12.11 0.36
N ALA A 15 10.73 10.92 -0.05
CA ALA A 15 9.73 10.78 -1.10
C ALA A 15 8.41 11.48 -0.73
N SER A 16 7.95 11.33 0.52
CA SER A 16 6.72 11.96 1.02
C SER A 16 6.84 13.48 1.11
N CYS A 17 7.99 14.00 1.56
CA CYS A 17 8.27 15.43 1.57
C CYS A 17 8.30 16.01 0.15
N LEU A 18 8.92 15.32 -0.81
CA LEU A 18 8.91 15.71 -2.21
C LEU A 18 7.48 15.76 -2.78
N CYS A 19 6.69 14.72 -2.52
CA CYS A 19 5.29 14.68 -2.95
C CYS A 19 4.49 15.84 -2.33
N THR A 20 4.65 16.06 -1.02
CA THR A 20 3.99 17.15 -0.31
C THR A 20 4.38 18.50 -0.91
N ALA A 21 5.67 18.80 -1.03
CA ALA A 21 6.15 20.04 -1.61
C ALA A 21 5.61 20.28 -3.03
N THR A 22 5.54 19.23 -3.85
CA THR A 22 5.05 19.31 -5.23
C THR A 22 3.56 19.60 -5.29
N VAL A 23 2.74 18.93 -4.46
CA VAL A 23 1.30 19.18 -4.36
C VAL A 23 1.03 20.60 -3.89
N TYR A 24 1.71 21.05 -2.83
CA TYR A 24 1.54 22.41 -2.29
C TYR A 24 2.14 23.51 -3.17
N ALA A 25 3.00 23.17 -4.14
CA ALA A 25 3.46 24.09 -5.18
C ALA A 25 2.45 24.25 -6.34
N GLY A 26 1.31 23.55 -6.30
CA GLY A 26 0.21 23.70 -7.25
C GLY A 26 0.36 22.89 -8.55
N VAL A 27 1.33 21.96 -8.63
CA VAL A 27 1.57 21.14 -9.84
C VAL A 27 0.34 20.33 -10.26
N PHE A 28 -0.53 20.00 -9.30
CA PHE A 28 -1.70 19.15 -9.50
C PHE A 28 -3.04 19.85 -9.27
N ASP A 29 -3.08 21.18 -9.23
CA ASP A 29 -4.32 21.94 -8.97
C ASP A 29 -5.41 21.69 -10.03
N GLY A 30 -5.00 21.34 -11.26
CA GLY A 30 -5.91 21.01 -12.36
C GLY A 30 -6.50 19.59 -12.31
N ILE A 31 -6.09 18.73 -11.36
CA ILE A 31 -6.61 17.36 -11.26
C ILE A 31 -8.06 17.39 -10.79
N PHE A 32 -8.93 16.71 -11.52
CA PHE A 32 -10.28 16.43 -11.05
C PHE A 32 -10.25 15.34 -9.98
N ILE A 33 -10.67 15.68 -8.76
CA ILE A 33 -10.80 14.73 -7.65
C ILE A 33 -12.05 15.04 -6.85
N GLN A 34 -12.80 14.00 -6.52
CA GLN A 34 -13.99 14.09 -5.69
C GLN A 34 -13.59 14.31 -4.22
N VAL A 35 -14.03 15.43 -3.67
CA VAL A 35 -13.92 15.83 -2.26
C VAL A 35 -15.30 16.21 -1.75
N GLY A 36 -15.56 15.98 -0.47
CA GLY A 36 -16.88 16.19 0.13
C GLY A 36 -17.42 14.91 0.77
N TYR A 37 -18.18 15.07 1.85
CA TYR A 37 -18.74 13.95 2.60
C TYR A 37 -19.83 13.20 1.84
N GLU A 38 -20.45 13.83 0.83
CA GLU A 38 -21.45 13.24 -0.05
C GLU A 38 -20.92 12.05 -0.87
N HIS A 39 -19.60 11.94 -1.02
CA HIS A 39 -18.93 10.83 -1.69
C HIS A 39 -18.67 9.62 -0.78
N TYR A 40 -19.12 9.70 0.48
CA TYR A 40 -19.01 8.64 1.47
C TYR A 40 -20.40 8.24 1.94
N ALA A 41 -20.65 6.94 2.09
CA ALA A 41 -21.91 6.48 2.68
C ALA A 41 -21.95 6.66 4.20
N GLU A 42 -20.81 6.89 4.86
CA GLU A 42 -20.78 7.12 6.30
C GLU A 42 -21.18 8.57 6.56
N ALA A 43 -22.34 8.77 7.18
CA ALA A 43 -22.83 10.10 7.48
C ALA A 43 -21.93 10.80 8.52
N PRO A 44 -21.58 12.08 8.30
CA PRO A 44 -20.80 12.82 9.28
C PRO A 44 -21.60 13.05 10.57
N VAL A 45 -20.96 12.87 11.72
CA VAL A 45 -21.55 13.08 13.04
C VAL A 45 -21.23 14.50 13.52
N ALA A 46 -22.24 15.37 13.52
CA ALA A 46 -22.07 16.80 13.79
C ALA A 46 -21.53 17.14 15.20
N SER A 47 -21.69 16.23 16.17
CA SER A 47 -21.16 16.41 17.54
C SER A 47 -19.68 16.06 17.68
N LEU A 48 -19.07 15.43 16.66
CA LEU A 48 -17.66 15.07 16.66
C LEU A 48 -16.82 16.15 15.96
N PRO A 49 -15.55 16.34 16.35
CA PRO A 49 -14.65 17.23 15.64
C PRO A 49 -14.40 16.74 14.21
N ALA A 50 -14.00 17.63 13.30
CA ALA A 50 -13.83 17.33 11.87
C ALA A 50 -12.96 16.10 11.58
N PHE A 51 -11.88 15.90 12.35
CA PHE A 51 -11.00 14.74 12.22
C PHE A 51 -11.63 13.40 12.67
N LEU A 52 -12.82 13.42 13.27
CA LEU A 52 -13.63 12.24 13.60
C LEU A 52 -15.05 12.35 13.03
N ALA A 53 -15.29 13.26 12.07
CA ALA A 53 -16.62 13.48 11.51
C ALA A 53 -17.22 12.18 10.96
N MET A 54 -16.41 11.37 10.28
CA MET A 54 -16.75 10.00 9.89
C MET A 54 -15.97 9.02 10.78
N PRO A 55 -16.49 8.63 11.96
CA PRO A 55 -15.71 7.93 12.98
C PRO A 55 -15.08 6.63 12.51
N PHE A 56 -15.77 5.79 11.75
CA PHE A 56 -15.23 4.51 11.28
C PHE A 56 -14.18 4.70 10.18
N ASN A 57 -14.47 5.54 9.17
CA ASN A 57 -13.52 5.90 8.13
C ASN A 57 -12.29 6.65 8.68
N SER A 58 -12.43 7.35 9.81
CA SER A 58 -11.32 8.01 10.51
C SER A 58 -10.48 7.01 11.31
N LEU A 59 -11.13 6.16 12.13
CA LEU A 59 -10.44 5.21 13.02
C LEU A 59 -9.69 4.12 12.28
N ILE A 60 -10.16 3.68 11.10
CA ILE A 60 -9.45 2.65 10.31
C ILE A 60 -8.04 3.11 9.90
N ASN A 61 -7.77 4.42 9.82
CA ASN A 61 -6.43 4.95 9.54
C ASN A 61 -5.42 4.58 10.64
N VAL A 62 -5.87 4.41 11.88
CA VAL A 62 -5.02 3.90 12.99
C VAL A 62 -4.55 2.48 12.69
N ALA A 63 -5.33 1.65 12.00
CA ALA A 63 -4.94 0.29 11.66
C ALA A 63 -3.74 0.26 10.70
N TYR A 64 -3.60 1.22 9.77
CA TYR A 64 -2.41 1.33 8.91
C TYR A 64 -1.17 1.67 9.73
N VAL A 65 -1.28 2.63 10.65
CA VAL A 65 -0.19 3.03 11.55
C VAL A 65 0.23 1.85 12.41
N LEU A 66 -0.73 1.15 13.02
CA LEU A 66 -0.47 -0.05 13.82
C LEU A 66 0.17 -1.16 12.99
N LEU A 67 -0.28 -1.38 11.75
CA LEU A 67 0.30 -2.37 10.84
C LEU A 67 1.74 -2.03 10.47
N GLY A 68 2.02 -0.77 10.10
CA GLY A 68 3.36 -0.29 9.82
C GLY A 68 4.29 -0.46 11.03
N MET A 69 3.84 -0.04 12.22
CA MET A 69 4.59 -0.23 13.47
C MET A 69 4.83 -1.71 13.80
N TYR A 70 3.81 -2.55 13.63
CA TYR A 70 3.91 -4.00 13.85
C TYR A 70 5.00 -4.60 12.97
N TRP A 71 4.98 -4.30 11.67
CA TRP A 71 5.96 -4.84 10.74
C TRP A 71 7.36 -4.26 10.95
N LEU A 72 7.51 -2.96 11.26
CA LEU A 72 8.81 -2.36 11.63
C LEU A 72 9.44 -3.04 12.86
N ARG A 73 8.63 -3.36 13.88
CA ARG A 73 9.10 -4.06 15.09
C ARG A 73 9.38 -5.54 14.84
N ARG A 74 8.69 -6.16 13.87
CA ARG A 74 8.88 -7.56 13.52
C ARG A 74 10.24 -7.76 12.83
N ARG A 75 11.12 -8.49 13.50
CA ARG A 75 12.41 -8.89 12.93
C ARG A 75 12.16 -9.76 11.70
N ALA A 76 12.73 -9.37 10.56
CA ALA A 76 12.83 -10.24 9.40
C ALA A 76 13.67 -11.47 9.80
N ARG A 77 13.04 -12.65 9.81
CA ARG A 77 13.76 -13.93 9.98
C ARG A 77 14.34 -14.32 8.64
N ALA A 78 15.38 -13.63 8.19
CA ALA A 78 16.14 -14.06 7.03
C ALA A 78 17.33 -14.91 7.54
N PRO A 79 17.33 -16.24 7.34
CA PRO A 79 18.59 -16.97 7.43
C PRO A 79 19.51 -16.40 6.36
N GLY A 80 20.79 -16.10 6.65
CA GLY A 80 21.68 -15.63 5.59
C GLY A 80 22.89 -14.77 5.90
N ARG A 81 23.65 -14.48 4.84
CA ARG A 81 24.75 -13.51 4.88
C ARG A 81 24.19 -12.14 5.28
N ALA A 82 24.97 -11.38 6.05
CA ALA A 82 24.56 -10.09 6.61
C ALA A 82 23.93 -9.13 5.56
N MET A 83 24.48 -9.11 4.33
CA MET A 83 23.99 -8.27 3.24
C MET A 83 22.58 -8.65 2.75
N GLU A 84 22.25 -9.93 2.66
CA GLU A 84 20.93 -10.37 2.19
C GLU A 84 19.86 -10.13 3.27
N VAL A 85 20.22 -10.31 4.54
CA VAL A 85 19.37 -9.94 5.68
C VAL A 85 19.11 -8.44 5.69
N TRP A 86 20.14 -7.63 5.42
CA TRP A 86 20.02 -6.17 5.30
C TRP A 86 19.04 -5.77 4.19
N ARG A 87 19.19 -6.34 2.98
CA ARG A 87 18.31 -6.05 1.81
C ARG A 87 16.85 -6.42 2.10
N ALA A 88 16.63 -7.61 2.64
CA ALA A 88 15.32 -8.09 3.03
C ALA A 88 14.65 -7.17 4.05
N ARG A 89 15.42 -6.69 5.03
CA ARG A 89 14.94 -5.76 6.05
C ARG A 89 14.65 -4.39 5.46
N TYR A 90 15.52 -3.85 4.61
CA TYR A 90 15.29 -2.58 3.94
C TYR A 90 13.98 -2.58 3.15
N LEU A 91 13.75 -3.59 2.29
CA LEU A 91 12.53 -3.69 1.49
C LEU A 91 11.27 -3.79 2.38
N LYS A 92 11.34 -4.59 3.45
CA LYS A 92 10.26 -4.68 4.45
C LYS A 92 10.02 -3.37 5.17
N ASP A 93 11.08 -2.71 5.63
CA ASP A 93 10.98 -1.49 6.43
C ASP A 93 10.50 -0.32 5.59
N VAL A 94 10.85 -0.23 4.30
CA VAL A 94 10.30 0.79 3.39
C VAL A 94 8.80 0.56 3.23
N PHE A 95 8.37 -0.67 2.93
CA PHE A 95 6.95 -0.97 2.78
C PHE A 95 6.15 -0.68 4.06
N ALA A 96 6.73 -0.98 5.23
CA ALA A 96 6.10 -0.72 6.51
C ALA A 96 6.06 0.78 6.84
N SER A 97 7.08 1.52 6.43
CA SER A 97 7.12 2.99 6.55
C SER A 97 6.11 3.66 5.63
N MET A 98 5.88 3.13 4.43
CA MET A 98 4.81 3.61 3.53
C MET A 98 3.44 3.46 4.20
N ALA A 99 3.13 2.31 4.80
CA ALA A 99 1.88 2.12 5.56
C ALA A 99 1.77 3.09 6.76
N LEU A 100 2.88 3.31 7.46
CA LEU A 100 2.94 4.22 8.61
C LEU A 100 2.63 5.68 8.23
N VAL A 101 3.12 6.13 7.08
CA VAL A 101 2.91 7.49 6.56
C VAL A 101 1.54 7.63 5.88
N TYR A 102 1.08 6.60 5.19
CA TYR A 102 -0.18 6.64 4.44
C TYR A 102 -1.40 6.78 5.35
N GLY A 103 -1.43 6.12 6.51
CA GLY A 103 -2.53 6.26 7.47
C GLY A 103 -2.85 7.72 7.83
N PRO A 104 -1.88 8.52 8.32
CA PRO A 104 -2.06 9.94 8.57
C PRO A 104 -2.49 10.77 7.35
N VAL A 105 -1.95 10.48 6.16
CA VAL A 105 -2.32 11.20 4.92
C VAL A 105 -3.78 10.92 4.56
N GLN A 106 -4.19 9.66 4.59
CA GLN A 106 -5.58 9.27 4.34
C GLN A 106 -6.53 9.87 5.39
N TRP A 107 -6.09 9.91 6.65
CA TRP A 107 -6.84 10.56 7.71
C TRP A 107 -6.97 12.07 7.46
N LEU A 108 -5.89 12.73 7.04
CA LEU A 108 -5.91 14.15 6.69
C LEU A 108 -6.91 14.45 5.57
N ARG A 109 -6.94 13.61 4.52
CA ARG A 109 -7.94 13.70 3.45
C ARG A 109 -9.36 13.68 4.02
N ILE A 110 -9.66 12.72 4.89
CA ILE A 110 -10.99 12.56 5.49
C ILE A 110 -11.33 13.74 6.41
N ALA A 111 -10.38 14.18 7.23
CA ALA A 111 -10.58 15.23 8.22
C ALA A 111 -10.80 16.61 7.60
N THR A 112 -10.13 16.88 6.47
CA THR A 112 -10.07 18.23 5.91
C THR A 112 -10.92 18.39 4.65
N GLN A 113 -11.17 17.31 3.90
CA GLN A 113 -11.81 17.36 2.58
C GLN A 113 -11.11 18.33 1.61
N LEU A 114 -9.84 18.66 1.86
CA LEU A 114 -9.08 19.57 1.01
C LEU A 114 -8.59 18.85 -0.24
N HIS A 115 -8.63 19.55 -1.38
CA HIS A 115 -8.18 19.03 -2.66
C HIS A 115 -6.73 18.50 -2.60
N HIS A 116 -5.80 19.28 -2.08
CA HIS A 116 -4.39 18.87 -1.94
C HIS A 116 -4.21 17.61 -1.07
N ALA A 117 -5.00 17.44 -0.01
CA ALA A 117 -4.94 16.25 0.83
C ALA A 117 -5.44 15.01 0.08
N ALA A 118 -6.48 15.18 -0.74
CA ALA A 118 -7.00 14.11 -1.59
C ALA A 118 -6.04 13.72 -2.72
N VAL A 119 -5.36 14.71 -3.33
CA VAL A 119 -4.29 14.48 -4.33
C VAL A 119 -3.12 13.72 -3.70
N LEU A 120 -2.65 14.15 -2.53
CA LEU A 120 -1.53 13.50 -1.83
C LEU A 120 -1.86 12.05 -1.45
N ASP A 121 -3.07 11.78 -0.98
CA ASP A 121 -3.58 10.44 -0.69
C ASP A 121 -3.54 9.52 -1.93
N GLN A 122 -4.09 9.99 -3.06
CA GLN A 122 -4.03 9.23 -4.31
C GLN A 122 -2.59 9.01 -4.79
N TRP A 123 -1.76 10.05 -4.77
CA TRP A 123 -0.43 9.98 -5.34
C TRP A 123 0.48 9.03 -4.56
N LEU A 124 0.44 9.06 -3.22
CA LEU A 124 1.19 8.14 -2.37
C LEU A 124 0.67 6.71 -2.41
N THR A 125 -0.58 6.48 -2.85
CA THR A 125 -1.13 5.14 -3.07
C THR A 125 -0.39 4.38 -4.16
N LEU A 126 0.09 5.05 -5.20
CA LEU A 126 0.73 4.39 -6.34
C LEU A 126 2.04 3.66 -5.96
N PRO A 127 3.03 4.32 -5.31
CA PRO A 127 4.28 3.64 -4.95
C PRO A 127 4.06 2.52 -3.93
N ILE A 128 3.01 2.59 -3.10
CA ILE A 128 2.58 1.49 -2.23
C ILE A 128 2.29 0.22 -3.03
N PHE A 129 1.54 0.31 -4.13
CA PHE A 129 1.24 -0.85 -4.99
C PHE A 129 2.45 -1.27 -5.85
N ALA A 130 3.34 -0.34 -6.20
CA ALA A 130 4.54 -0.64 -6.96
C ALA A 130 5.59 -1.38 -6.12
N TRP A 131 5.65 -1.13 -4.81
CA TRP A 131 6.71 -1.67 -3.95
C TRP A 131 6.76 -3.20 -3.88
N PRO A 132 5.63 -3.94 -3.76
CA PRO A 132 5.64 -5.40 -3.88
C PRO A 132 6.18 -5.93 -5.21
N VAL A 133 5.97 -5.22 -6.33
CA VAL A 133 6.57 -5.55 -7.63
C VAL A 133 8.08 -5.42 -7.55
N ALA A 134 8.55 -4.29 -7.02
CA ALA A 134 9.98 -4.02 -6.84
C ALA A 134 10.65 -5.08 -5.94
N TRP A 135 9.98 -5.48 -4.86
CA TRP A 135 10.45 -6.53 -3.97
C TRP A 135 10.49 -7.90 -4.68
N CYS A 136 9.43 -8.28 -5.39
CA CYS A 136 9.42 -9.52 -6.18
C CYS A 136 10.54 -9.56 -7.22
N LEU A 137 10.78 -8.46 -7.94
CA LEU A 137 11.88 -8.35 -8.90
C LEU A 137 13.23 -8.45 -8.22
N SER A 138 13.38 -7.91 -7.01
CA SER A 138 14.61 -8.06 -6.24
C SER A 138 14.85 -9.51 -5.81
N LEU A 139 13.79 -10.30 -5.57
CA LEU A 139 13.91 -11.74 -5.32
C LEU A 139 14.33 -12.52 -6.58
N ASP A 140 13.88 -12.08 -7.76
CA ASP A 140 14.15 -12.74 -9.04
C ASP A 140 15.52 -12.39 -9.65
N ARG A 141 15.95 -11.12 -9.57
CA ARG A 141 17.16 -10.58 -10.20
C ARG A 141 18.28 -10.25 -9.23
N GLY A 142 17.99 -10.27 -7.92
CA GLY A 142 18.90 -9.80 -6.89
C GLY A 142 18.75 -8.30 -6.62
N TRP A 143 19.78 -7.70 -6.03
CA TRP A 143 19.72 -6.32 -5.57
C TRP A 143 20.16 -5.33 -6.64
N GLU A 144 19.19 -4.59 -7.19
CA GLU A 144 19.41 -3.56 -8.20
C GLU A 144 18.75 -2.24 -7.74
N PRO A 145 19.45 -1.38 -6.98
CA PRO A 145 18.88 -0.12 -6.46
C PRO A 145 18.30 0.78 -7.56
N TRP A 146 18.94 0.81 -8.72
CA TRP A 146 18.49 1.59 -9.87
C TRP A 146 17.16 1.10 -10.43
N LEU A 147 16.93 -0.22 -10.41
CA LEU A 147 15.64 -0.79 -10.80
C LEU A 147 14.55 -0.41 -9.78
N LEU A 148 14.85 -0.48 -8.48
CA LEU A 148 13.91 -0.06 -7.44
C LEU A 148 13.53 1.43 -7.59
N LEU A 149 14.53 2.29 -7.78
CA LEU A 149 14.33 3.72 -8.02
C LEU A 149 13.54 3.97 -9.31
N ALA A 150 13.84 3.26 -10.39
CA ALA A 150 13.10 3.40 -11.65
C ALA A 150 11.63 3.01 -11.51
N ILE A 151 11.33 1.92 -10.77
CA ILE A 151 9.95 1.49 -10.48
C ILE A 151 9.22 2.55 -9.66
N GLU A 152 9.86 3.11 -8.64
CA GLU A 152 9.28 4.15 -7.80
C GLU A 152 9.03 5.45 -8.57
N CYS A 153 10.01 5.92 -9.34
CA CYS A 153 9.87 7.08 -10.22
C CYS A 153 8.77 6.86 -11.27
N LEU A 154 8.69 5.68 -11.88
CA LEU A 154 7.63 5.34 -12.84
C LEU A 154 6.26 5.33 -12.15
N SER A 155 6.18 4.80 -10.94
CA SER A 155 4.96 4.78 -10.15
C SER A 155 4.47 6.18 -9.83
N LEU A 156 5.35 7.05 -9.31
CA LEU A 156 5.04 8.45 -9.04
C LEU A 156 4.69 9.20 -10.33
N GLY A 157 5.44 9.00 -11.41
CA GLY A 157 5.21 9.63 -12.71
C GLY A 157 3.89 9.21 -13.36
N SER A 158 3.40 7.99 -13.09
CA SER A 158 2.13 7.51 -13.62
C SER A 158 0.92 8.31 -13.13
N TYR A 159 1.05 9.03 -12.02
CA TYR A 159 0.01 9.95 -11.55
C TYR A 159 -0.24 11.11 -12.52
N GLY A 160 0.72 11.41 -13.40
CA GLY A 160 0.53 12.36 -14.49
C GLY A 160 -0.67 12.03 -15.39
N LEU A 161 -1.14 10.77 -15.44
CA LEU A 161 -2.37 10.41 -16.14
C LEU A 161 -3.60 11.15 -15.59
N ALA A 162 -3.64 11.47 -14.30
CA ALA A 162 -4.73 12.20 -13.66
C ALA A 162 -4.79 13.69 -14.10
N LEU A 163 -3.69 14.24 -14.63
CA LEU A 163 -3.69 15.55 -15.30
C LEU A 163 -4.30 15.48 -16.71
N LEU A 164 -4.23 14.31 -17.35
CA LEU A 164 -4.67 14.14 -18.73
C LEU A 164 -6.12 13.67 -18.84
N HIS A 165 -6.64 13.00 -17.81
CA HIS A 165 -7.97 12.40 -17.85
C HIS A 165 -8.61 12.28 -16.45
N PRO A 166 -9.94 12.49 -16.31
CA PRO A 166 -10.63 12.35 -15.01
C PRO A 166 -10.52 10.98 -14.35
N TYR A 167 -10.32 9.93 -15.16
CA TYR A 167 -10.09 8.55 -14.69
C TYR A 167 -8.61 8.14 -14.68
N GLY A 168 -7.69 9.11 -14.79
CA GLY A 168 -6.27 8.83 -14.94
C GLY A 168 -5.66 8.12 -13.74
N PHE A 169 -6.11 8.47 -12.52
CA PHE A 169 -5.70 7.78 -11.30
C PHE A 169 -6.19 6.33 -11.29
N GLU A 170 -7.44 6.07 -11.65
CA GLU A 170 -8.05 4.75 -11.69
C GLU A 170 -7.33 3.84 -12.69
N VAL A 171 -6.97 4.38 -13.87
CA VAL A 171 -6.18 3.67 -14.87
C VAL A 171 -4.78 3.35 -14.34
N ALA A 172 -4.10 4.33 -13.72
CA ALA A 172 -2.78 4.12 -13.14
C ALA A 172 -2.83 3.05 -12.03
N LEU A 173 -3.77 3.15 -11.10
CA LEU A 173 -3.96 2.19 -10.01
C LEU A 173 -4.30 0.79 -10.56
N GLY A 174 -5.18 0.69 -11.55
CA GLY A 174 -5.53 -0.57 -12.19
C GLY A 174 -4.31 -1.26 -12.83
N ALA A 175 -3.46 -0.49 -13.52
CA ALA A 175 -2.21 -1.01 -14.08
C ALA A 175 -1.25 -1.52 -12.98
N HIS A 176 -1.15 -0.80 -11.86
CA HIS A 176 -0.36 -1.23 -10.70
C HIS A 176 -0.90 -2.53 -10.10
N ILE A 177 -2.22 -2.66 -9.92
CA ILE A 177 -2.87 -3.87 -9.42
C ILE A 177 -2.55 -5.07 -10.33
N ILE A 178 -2.69 -4.91 -11.65
CA ILE A 178 -2.36 -5.96 -12.63
C ILE A 178 -0.87 -6.33 -12.53
N ALA A 179 0.01 -5.34 -12.45
CA ALA A 179 1.45 -5.56 -12.35
C ALA A 179 1.82 -6.32 -11.07
N VAL A 180 1.28 -5.95 -9.90
CA VAL A 180 1.56 -6.65 -8.64
C VAL A 180 1.02 -8.07 -8.63
N VAL A 181 -0.22 -8.30 -9.09
CA VAL A 181 -0.79 -9.65 -9.15
C VAL A 181 0.00 -10.52 -10.14
N GLY A 182 0.30 -10.00 -11.33
CA GLY A 182 1.07 -10.73 -12.35
C GLY A 182 2.48 -11.08 -11.88
N GLN A 183 3.20 -10.12 -11.30
CA GLN A 183 4.55 -10.36 -10.79
C GLN A 183 4.55 -11.27 -9.56
N ALA A 184 3.61 -11.10 -8.63
CA ALA A 184 3.48 -11.98 -7.47
C ALA A 184 3.17 -13.43 -7.89
N LEU A 185 2.28 -13.65 -8.87
CA LEU A 185 2.02 -14.97 -9.44
C LEU A 185 3.28 -15.58 -10.07
N ARG A 186 4.03 -14.80 -10.85
CA ARG A 186 5.30 -15.25 -11.45
C ARG A 186 6.30 -15.67 -10.40
N THR A 187 6.53 -14.84 -9.39
CA THR A 187 7.49 -15.13 -8.31
C THR A 187 7.00 -16.30 -7.44
N HIS A 188 5.69 -16.41 -7.17
CA HIS A 188 5.11 -17.56 -6.47
C HIS A 188 5.28 -18.87 -7.24
N ARG A 189 5.10 -18.87 -8.57
CA ARG A 189 5.33 -20.08 -9.37
C ARG A 189 6.78 -20.57 -9.30
N ARG A 190 7.73 -19.68 -9.04
CA ARG A 190 9.17 -20.01 -9.01
C ARG A 190 9.67 -20.40 -7.62
N TYR A 191 9.14 -19.76 -6.57
CA TYR A 191 9.67 -19.87 -5.20
C TYR A 191 8.62 -20.21 -4.15
N GLY A 192 7.38 -20.41 -4.57
CA GLY A 192 6.23 -20.50 -3.69
C GLY A 192 6.13 -21.79 -2.91
N SER A 193 5.55 -21.66 -1.71
CA SER A 193 5.02 -22.75 -0.89
C SER A 193 3.51 -22.59 -0.67
N ALA A 194 2.85 -23.60 -0.12
CA ALA A 194 1.43 -23.52 0.26
C ALA A 194 1.11 -22.27 1.10
N THR A 195 1.94 -21.94 2.08
CA THR A 195 1.79 -20.74 2.94
C THR A 195 1.87 -19.44 2.14
N SER A 196 2.81 -19.33 1.19
CA SER A 196 2.90 -18.16 0.32
C SER A 196 1.71 -18.09 -0.65
N GLY A 197 1.19 -19.25 -1.09
CA GLY A 197 0.00 -19.33 -1.96
C GLY A 197 -1.25 -18.84 -1.24
N THR A 198 -1.45 -19.25 0.02
CA THR A 198 -2.53 -18.71 0.86
C THR A 198 -2.40 -17.20 1.06
N SER A 199 -1.18 -16.70 1.31
CA SER A 199 -0.93 -15.26 1.46
C SER A 199 -1.24 -14.49 0.17
N LEU A 200 -0.85 -15.03 -1.00
CA LEU A 200 -1.15 -14.43 -2.30
C LEU A 200 -2.66 -14.41 -2.59
N ALA A 201 -3.36 -15.51 -2.33
CA ALA A 201 -4.80 -15.61 -2.53
C ALA A 201 -5.55 -14.62 -1.63
N LEU A 202 -5.24 -14.58 -0.33
CA LEU A 202 -5.85 -13.66 0.62
C LEU A 202 -5.51 -12.21 0.32
N GLY A 203 -4.27 -11.90 -0.10
CA GLY A 203 -3.86 -10.58 -0.55
C GLY A 203 -4.62 -10.12 -1.79
N THR A 204 -4.81 -11.01 -2.77
CA THR A 204 -5.56 -10.73 -4.00
C THR A 204 -7.05 -10.52 -3.71
N LEU A 205 -7.65 -11.38 -2.89
CA LEU A 205 -9.04 -11.24 -2.44
C LEU A 205 -9.24 -9.93 -1.68
N SER A 206 -8.28 -9.55 -0.83
CA SER A 206 -8.30 -8.28 -0.11
C SER A 206 -8.17 -7.09 -1.06
N CYS A 207 -7.29 -7.14 -2.06
CA CYS A 207 -7.20 -6.11 -3.10
C CYS A 207 -8.51 -5.96 -3.90
N LEU A 208 -9.16 -7.07 -4.24
CA LEU A 208 -10.47 -7.05 -4.91
C LEU A 208 -11.54 -6.45 -3.99
N GLY A 209 -11.55 -6.81 -2.71
CA GLY A 209 -12.45 -6.23 -1.70
C GLY A 209 -12.24 -4.72 -1.56
N PHE A 210 -10.99 -4.25 -1.53
CA PHE A 210 -10.65 -2.83 -1.52
C PHE A 210 -11.28 -2.08 -2.71
N VAL A 211 -11.18 -2.62 -3.92
CA VAL A 211 -11.76 -1.97 -5.11
C VAL A 211 -13.28 -2.04 -5.10
N VAL A 212 -13.85 -3.25 -4.96
CA VAL A 212 -15.28 -3.49 -5.14
C VAL A 212 -16.11 -2.82 -4.05
N LEU A 213 -15.70 -2.92 -2.78
CA LEU A 213 -16.45 -2.34 -1.66
C LEU A 213 -16.43 -0.81 -1.71
N LYS A 214 -15.33 -0.21 -2.17
CA LYS A 214 -15.22 1.23 -2.38
C LYS A 214 -16.13 1.70 -3.52
N LEU A 215 -16.11 1.02 -4.67
CA LEU A 215 -16.95 1.38 -5.82
C LEU A 215 -18.44 1.21 -5.53
N CYS A 216 -18.80 0.23 -4.70
CA CYS A 216 -20.17 -0.07 -4.35
C CYS A 216 -20.64 0.60 -3.05
N ASP A 217 -19.90 1.55 -2.47
CA ASP A 217 -20.14 2.07 -1.12
C ASP A 217 -21.61 2.48 -0.87
N HIS A 218 -22.13 3.42 -1.66
CA HIS A 218 -23.52 3.87 -1.53
C HIS A 218 -24.56 2.79 -1.87
N ARG A 219 -24.24 1.86 -2.79
CA ARG A 219 -25.15 0.76 -3.14
C ARG A 219 -25.24 -0.24 -1.99
N LEU A 220 -24.13 -0.51 -1.33
CA LEU A 220 -24.02 -1.42 -0.20
C LEU A 220 -24.73 -0.85 1.04
N ALA A 221 -24.70 0.47 1.24
CA ALA A 221 -25.34 1.15 2.38
C ALA A 221 -26.86 0.89 2.52
N ARG A 222 -27.51 0.33 1.49
CA ARG A 222 -28.92 -0.12 1.57
C ARG A 222 -29.11 -1.35 2.45
N TRP A 223 -28.05 -2.14 2.66
CA TRP A 223 -28.09 -3.38 3.43
C TRP A 223 -27.61 -3.12 4.86
N TYR A 224 -28.28 -3.74 5.84
CA TYR A 224 -28.01 -3.56 7.28
C TYR A 224 -26.52 -3.56 7.69
N PRO A 225 -25.65 -4.52 7.28
CA PRO A 225 -24.25 -4.52 7.70
C PRO A 225 -23.45 -3.30 7.23
N PHE A 226 -23.91 -2.61 6.18
CA PHE A 226 -23.22 -1.48 5.56
C PHE A 226 -23.82 -0.12 5.92
N GLN A 227 -24.84 -0.06 6.78
CA GLN A 227 -25.42 1.21 7.22
C GLN A 227 -24.54 1.95 8.24
N ARG A 228 -23.73 1.21 9.00
CA ARG A 228 -22.78 1.77 9.98
C ARG A 228 -21.33 1.54 9.57
N LEU A 229 -21.01 0.29 9.22
CA LEU A 229 -19.69 -0.10 8.72
C LEU A 229 -19.77 -0.13 7.20
N THR A 230 -19.57 1.02 6.58
CA THR A 230 -19.87 1.23 5.16
C THR A 230 -18.94 0.45 4.23
N GLY A 231 -19.28 0.42 2.94
CA GLY A 231 -18.41 -0.20 1.93
C GLY A 231 -17.04 0.45 1.91
N HIS A 232 -16.95 1.77 2.10
CA HIS A 232 -15.70 2.50 2.25
C HIS A 232 -14.91 1.99 3.47
N PHE A 233 -15.54 1.86 4.64
CA PHE A 233 -14.87 1.33 5.83
C PHE A 233 -14.31 -0.08 5.57
N TRP A 234 -15.13 -1.00 5.06
CA TRP A 234 -14.69 -2.37 4.78
C TRP A 234 -13.63 -2.43 3.67
N SER A 235 -13.69 -1.54 2.68
CA SER A 235 -12.65 -1.42 1.66
C SER A 235 -11.30 -1.08 2.29
N LYS A 236 -11.28 -0.26 3.34
CA LYS A 236 -10.07 0.12 4.08
C LYS A 236 -9.59 -0.98 5.01
N VAL A 237 -10.49 -1.79 5.56
CA VAL A 237 -10.11 -3.05 6.24
C VAL A 237 -9.42 -3.99 5.24
N CYS A 238 -9.99 -4.16 4.06
CA CYS A 238 -9.39 -4.94 2.97
C CYS A 238 -8.03 -4.38 2.54
N ASP A 239 -7.88 -3.05 2.49
CA ASP A 239 -6.62 -2.38 2.17
C ASP A 239 -5.52 -2.68 3.24
N VAL A 240 -5.85 -2.60 4.53
CA VAL A 240 -4.95 -3.02 5.62
C VAL A 240 -4.59 -4.52 5.51
N LEU A 241 -5.56 -5.37 5.17
CA LEU A 241 -5.33 -6.81 5.00
C LEU A 241 -4.46 -7.12 3.78
N GLN A 242 -4.62 -6.45 2.65
CA GLN A 242 -3.74 -6.67 1.49
C GLN A 242 -2.29 -6.29 1.82
N PHE A 243 -2.05 -5.21 2.57
CA PHE A 243 -0.71 -4.89 3.06
C PHE A 243 -0.17 -6.04 3.91
N HIS A 244 -0.94 -6.51 4.89
CA HIS A 244 -0.53 -7.59 5.78
C HIS A 244 -0.19 -8.88 5.02
N PHE A 245 -1.04 -9.28 4.08
CA PHE A 245 -0.83 -10.47 3.27
C PHE A 245 0.32 -10.30 2.26
N ALA A 246 0.55 -9.10 1.72
CA ALA A 246 1.72 -8.80 0.92
C ALA A 246 3.01 -8.94 1.75
N PHE A 247 3.05 -8.46 3.00
CA PHE A 247 4.18 -8.72 3.89
C PHE A 247 4.37 -10.21 4.15
N LEU A 248 3.31 -10.95 4.47
CA LEU A 248 3.40 -12.40 4.70
C LEU A 248 3.92 -13.11 3.46
N PHE A 249 3.40 -12.78 2.28
CA PHE A 249 3.85 -13.33 1.01
C PHE A 249 5.36 -13.07 0.79
N LEU A 250 5.77 -11.81 0.80
CA LEU A 250 7.15 -11.40 0.47
C LEU A 250 8.15 -11.90 1.50
N THR A 251 7.82 -11.87 2.80
CA THR A 251 8.73 -12.35 3.85
C THR A 251 8.85 -13.87 3.87
N ASN A 252 7.77 -14.62 3.57
CA ASN A 252 7.85 -16.08 3.44
C ASN A 252 8.73 -16.47 2.24
N LEU A 253 8.57 -15.81 1.09
CA LEU A 253 9.41 -16.08 -0.08
C LEU A 253 10.90 -15.79 0.16
N ASN A 254 11.19 -14.67 0.84
CA ASN A 254 12.56 -14.29 1.21
C ASN A 254 13.23 -15.30 2.17
N THR A 255 12.42 -16.03 2.93
CA THR A 255 12.89 -17.10 3.84
C THR A 255 13.03 -18.44 3.10
N GLY A 256 12.13 -18.73 2.16
CA GLY A 256 12.04 -19.99 1.41
C GLY A 256 13.11 -20.18 0.33
N GLN A 257 13.75 -19.12 -0.18
CA GLN A 257 14.82 -19.21 -1.19
C GLN A 257 16.08 -20.01 -0.76
N ARG A 258 16.15 -20.52 0.48
CA ARG A 258 17.37 -21.07 1.08
C ARG A 258 17.32 -22.53 1.50
N LEU A 259 16.22 -23.24 1.30
CA LEU A 259 16.25 -24.70 1.39
C LEU A 259 16.51 -25.24 -0.01
N PRO A 260 17.76 -25.65 -0.35
CA PRO A 260 17.92 -26.52 -1.51
C PRO A 260 17.05 -27.77 -1.27
N PRO A 261 16.43 -28.34 -2.31
CA PRO A 261 15.80 -29.65 -2.17
C PRO A 261 16.85 -30.63 -1.62
N GLU A 262 16.54 -31.26 -0.49
CA GLU A 262 17.35 -32.34 0.04
C GLU A 262 17.54 -33.40 -1.05
N GLY A 263 18.80 -33.71 -1.35
CA GLY A 263 19.20 -34.98 -1.94
C GLY A 263 18.97 -35.16 -3.43
N LYS A 264 19.96 -34.75 -4.22
CA LYS A 264 20.60 -35.71 -5.15
C LYS A 264 22.11 -35.61 -4.97
N VAL A 265 22.62 -36.51 -4.15
CA VAL A 265 24.04 -36.89 -4.12
C VAL A 265 24.35 -37.47 -5.48
N HIS A 266 25.31 -36.87 -6.19
CA HIS A 266 25.99 -37.50 -7.32
C HIS A 266 27.22 -38.22 -6.81
#